data_AF-A0A521ALX3-F1
#
_entry.id   AF-A0A521ALX3-F1
#
_cell.length_a   1.000
_cell.length_b   1.000
_cell.length_c   1.000
_cell.angle_alpha   90.00
_cell.angle_beta   90.00
_cell.angle_gamma   90.00
#
_symmetry.space_group_name_H-M   'P 1'
#
loop_
_entity.id
_entity.type
_entity.pdbx_description
1 polymer ?
#
loop_
_entity_poly.entity_id
_entity_poly.type
_entity_poly.pdbx_seq_one_letter_code
_entity_poly.pdbx_strand_id
1 'polypeptide(L)'
;MKISKIILGTIIPIAITTLIVIGCLFINQIFFTEPNIACETYQLSNTTYLTYALIIIAFTSFYQIAIGNFILKQDKNSFVLGLLNSLTYALFYIGILILINLFQRKIEWDFFLIFFLLFFILGLLFTVSIKLWRKIIL
;
A
#
# COMPACT_ATOMS: atom_id res chain seq x y z
N MET A 1 -23.10 11.72 -9.93
CA MET A 1 -21.82 12.30 -9.42
C MET A 1 -20.66 11.33 -9.63
N LYS A 2 -19.85 11.49 -10.70
CA LYS A 2 -18.72 10.58 -11.00
C LYS A 2 -17.58 10.67 -9.98
N ILE A 3 -17.27 11.87 -9.50
CA ILE A 3 -16.15 12.14 -8.58
C ILE A 3 -16.42 11.59 -7.18
N SER A 4 -17.62 11.84 -6.62
CA SER A 4 -18.01 11.33 -5.29
C SER A 4 -17.93 9.80 -5.21
N LYS A 5 -18.31 9.08 -6.28
CA LYS A 5 -18.19 7.61 -6.36
C LYS A 5 -16.74 7.12 -6.33
N ILE A 6 -15.81 7.87 -6.92
CA ILE A 6 -14.37 7.55 -6.89
C ILE A 6 -13.82 7.78 -5.48
N ILE A 7 -14.17 8.91 -4.85
CA ILE A 7 -13.73 9.25 -3.50
C ILE A 7 -14.23 8.18 -2.51
N LEU A 8 -15.54 7.95 -2.48
CA LEU A 8 -16.18 7.02 -1.55
C LEU A 8 -15.79 5.56 -1.82
N GLY A 9 -15.75 5.15 -3.08
CA GLY A 9 -15.57 3.74 -3.46
C GLY A 9 -14.12 3.32 -3.71
N THR A 10 -13.14 4.23 -3.60
CA THR A 10 -11.72 3.93 -3.86
C THR A 10 -10.79 4.66 -2.90
N ILE A 11 -10.84 6.00 -2.82
CA ILE A 11 -9.87 6.77 -2.03
C ILE A 11 -10.05 6.54 -0.53
N ILE A 12 -11.28 6.59 -0.03
CA ILE A 12 -11.59 6.37 1.39
C ILE A 12 -11.14 4.98 1.88
N PRO A 13 -11.53 3.85 1.25
CA PRO A 13 -11.09 2.54 1.72
C PRO A 13 -9.57 2.38 1.66
N ILE A 14 -8.89 2.98 0.67
CA ILE A 14 -7.42 3.01 0.62
C ILE A 14 -6.85 3.80 1.80
N ALA A 15 -7.39 4.99 2.10
CA ALA A 15 -6.94 5.82 3.21
C ALA A 15 -7.08 5.11 4.55
N ILE A 16 -8.27 4.55 4.83
CA ILE A 16 -8.54 3.81 6.07
C ILE A 16 -7.60 2.61 6.21
N THR A 17 -7.48 1.79 5.16
CA THR A 17 -6.61 0.61 5.18
C THR A 17 -5.14 0.99 5.40
N THR A 18 -4.67 2.08 4.76
CA THR A 18 -3.29 2.56 4.92
C THR A 18 -3.04 3.06 6.34
N LEU A 19 -3.97 3.81 6.93
CA LEU A 19 -3.87 4.29 8.30
C LEU A 19 -3.87 3.14 9.31
N ILE A 20 -4.67 2.09 9.08
CA ILE A 20 -4.66 0.89 9.94
C ILE A 20 -3.30 0.19 9.85
N VAL A 21 -2.78 -0.07 8.65
CA VAL A 21 -1.51 -0.78 8.47
C VAL A 21 -0.35 0.01 9.08
N ILE A 22 -0.26 1.31 8.79
CA ILE A 22 0.81 2.17 9.34
C ILE A 22 0.64 2.35 10.85
N GLY A 23 -0.59 2.48 11.34
CA GLY A 23 -0.88 2.51 12.77
C GLY A 23 -0.43 1.23 13.49
N CYS A 24 -0.66 0.05 12.90
CA CYS A 24 -0.15 -1.21 13.42
C CYS A 24 1.39 -1.22 13.48
N LEU A 25 2.07 -0.75 12.43
CA LEU A 25 3.54 -0.67 12.44
C LEU A 25 4.07 0.31 13.50
N PHE A 26 3.40 1.44 13.67
CA PHE A 26 3.73 2.44 14.69
C PHE A 26 3.57 1.88 16.11
N ILE A 27 2.44 1.23 16.41
CA ILE A 27 2.21 0.56 17.70
C ILE A 27 3.26 -0.53 17.93
N ASN A 28 3.56 -1.32 16.90
CA ASN A 28 4.57 -2.38 17.01
C ASN A 28 5.94 -1.82 17.38
N GLN A 29 6.34 -0.71 16.74
CA GLN A 29 7.62 -0.05 17.05
C GLN A 29 7.69 0.46 18.49
N ILE A 30 6.60 1.03 19.02
CA ILE A 30 6.56 1.64 20.35
C ILE A 30 6.48 0.61 21.47
N PHE A 31 5.69 -0.45 21.31
CA PHE A 31 5.33 -1.34 22.41
C PHE A 31 6.06 -2.68 22.41
N PHE A 32 6.54 -3.16 21.26
CA PHE A 32 7.04 -4.52 21.11
C PHE A 32 8.50 -4.60 20.63
N THR A 33 9.10 -3.49 20.20
CA THR A 33 10.56 -3.43 20.05
C THR A 33 11.18 -3.34 21.44
N GLU A 34 12.02 -4.30 21.82
CA GLU A 34 12.65 -4.36 23.15
C GLU A 34 13.21 -2.99 23.57
N PRO A 35 13.06 -2.59 24.84
CA PRO A 35 13.66 -1.35 25.34
C PRO A 35 15.15 -1.60 25.63
N ASN A 36 15.96 -2.01 24.66
CA ASN A 36 17.29 -2.51 24.99
C ASN A 36 18.43 -1.94 24.14
N ILE A 37 19.33 -1.30 24.90
CA ILE A 37 20.71 -0.91 24.61
C ILE A 37 20.82 0.47 23.97
N ALA A 38 21.55 1.35 24.66
CA ALA A 38 21.81 2.76 24.38
C ALA A 38 22.59 3.06 23.08
N CYS A 39 22.54 2.18 22.08
CA CYS A 39 23.12 2.40 20.76
C CYS A 39 22.01 2.71 19.75
N GLU A 40 21.73 4.00 19.63
CA GLU A 40 21.04 4.67 18.50
C GLU A 40 19.81 3.94 17.91
N THR A 41 18.71 3.90 18.65
CA THR A 41 17.40 3.67 18.03
C THR A 41 16.98 4.91 17.25
N TYR A 42 17.10 4.88 15.92
CA TYR A 42 16.45 5.86 15.04
C TYR A 42 14.93 5.66 15.07
N GLN A 43 14.26 6.18 16.11
CA GLN A 43 12.81 6.30 16.13
C GLN A 43 12.40 7.29 15.03
N LEU A 44 11.56 6.85 14.10
CA LEU A 44 10.99 7.75 13.09
C LEU A 44 10.02 8.71 13.77
N SER A 45 10.08 9.99 13.41
CA SER A 45 9.12 10.95 13.93
C SER A 45 7.71 10.67 13.40
N ASN A 46 6.70 11.06 14.18
CA ASN A 46 5.30 10.96 13.78
C ASN A 46 5.02 11.67 12.44
N THR A 47 5.76 12.75 12.16
CA THR A 47 5.69 13.48 10.88
C THR A 47 6.14 12.61 9.71
N THR A 48 7.20 11.83 9.85
CA THR A 48 7.69 10.91 8.81
C THR A 48 6.67 9.80 8.52
N TYR A 49 6.05 9.23 9.56
CA TYR A 49 4.97 8.26 9.41
C TYR A 49 3.77 8.82 8.63
N LEU A 50 3.36 10.05 8.96
CA LEU A 50 2.27 10.72 8.27
C LEU A 50 2.63 11.01 6.80
N THR A 51 3.86 11.45 6.52
CA THR A 51 4.33 11.68 5.15
C THR A 51 4.29 10.39 4.35
N TYR A 52 4.76 9.27 4.90
CA TYR A 52 4.68 7.97 4.22
C TYR A 52 3.24 7.52 3.99
N ALA A 53 2.34 7.73 4.96
CA ALA A 53 0.92 7.43 4.79
C ALA A 53 0.32 8.20 3.62
N LEU A 54 0.59 9.51 3.53
CA LEU A 54 0.08 10.36 2.45
C LEU A 54 0.62 9.94 1.08
N ILE A 55 1.92 9.63 0.99
CA ILE A 55 2.55 9.13 -0.24
C ILE A 55 1.89 7.81 -0.66
N ILE A 56 1.76 6.85 0.24
CA ILE A 56 1.16 5.54 -0.07
C ILE A 56 -0.29 5.72 -0.52
N ILE A 57 -1.08 6.56 0.15
CA ILE A 57 -2.48 6.83 -0.22
C ILE A 57 -2.54 7.43 -1.63
N ALA A 58 -1.70 8.43 -1.93
CA ALA A 58 -1.71 9.11 -3.22
C ALA A 58 -1.35 8.15 -4.36
N PHE A 59 -0.23 7.44 -4.26
CA PHE A 59 0.24 6.51 -5.29
C PHE A 59 -0.69 5.29 -5.44
N THR A 60 -1.20 4.74 -4.34
CA THR A 60 -2.15 3.62 -4.38
C THR A 60 -3.47 4.04 -5.01
N SER A 61 -3.98 5.23 -4.66
CA SER A 61 -5.20 5.76 -5.26
C SER A 61 -5.03 5.98 -6.76
N PHE A 62 -3.90 6.57 -7.16
CA PHE A 62 -3.55 6.74 -8.57
C PHE A 62 -3.50 5.39 -9.30
N TYR A 63 -2.75 4.42 -8.78
CA TYR A 63 -2.67 3.07 -9.34
C TYR A 63 -4.05 2.44 -9.50
N GLN A 64 -4.88 2.49 -8.45
CA GLN A 64 -6.17 1.83 -8.44
C GLN A 64 -7.14 2.48 -9.43
N ILE A 65 -7.08 3.80 -9.60
CA ILE A 65 -7.89 4.53 -10.57
C ILE A 65 -7.43 4.22 -12.00
N ALA A 66 -6.13 4.25 -12.26
CA ALA A 66 -5.56 4.12 -13.60
C ALA A 66 -5.56 2.66 -14.11
N ILE A 67 -5.15 1.72 -13.27
CA ILE A 67 -4.85 0.32 -13.67
C ILE A 67 -5.74 -0.66 -12.90
N GLY A 68 -5.80 -0.56 -11.57
CA GLY A 68 -6.41 -1.60 -10.75
C GLY A 68 -7.90 -1.81 -11.03
N ASN A 69 -8.65 -0.73 -11.25
CA ASN A 69 -10.06 -0.81 -11.63
C ASN A 69 -10.28 -1.41 -13.02
N PHE A 70 -9.31 -1.32 -13.93
CA PHE A 70 -9.40 -1.96 -15.25
C PHE A 70 -9.23 -3.47 -15.13
N ILE A 71 -8.24 -3.92 -14.35
CA ILE A 71 -8.00 -5.35 -14.09
C ILE A 71 -9.23 -5.99 -13.42
N LEU A 72 -9.76 -5.34 -12.37
CA LEU A 72 -10.87 -5.89 -11.58
C LEU A 72 -12.24 -5.85 -12.28
N LYS A 73 -12.36 -5.21 -13.44
CA LYS A 73 -13.61 -5.14 -14.23
C LYS A 73 -13.73 -6.24 -15.29
N GLN A 74 -12.71 -7.06 -15.47
CA GLN A 74 -12.79 -8.16 -16.43
C GLN A 74 -13.80 -9.20 -15.92
N ASP A 75 -14.69 -9.71 -16.78
CA ASP A 75 -15.68 -10.76 -16.43
C ASP A 75 -15.01 -12.14 -16.32
N LYS A 76 -14.05 -12.24 -15.39
CA LYS A 76 -13.30 -13.46 -15.06
C LYS A 76 -13.41 -13.73 -13.57
N ASN A 77 -12.87 -14.87 -13.13
CA ASN A 77 -12.85 -15.26 -11.73
C ASN A 77 -12.29 -14.14 -10.83
N SER A 78 -13.15 -13.59 -9.95
CA SER A 78 -12.81 -12.44 -9.10
C SER A 78 -11.63 -12.70 -8.15
N PHE A 79 -11.38 -13.95 -7.78
CA PHE A 79 -10.22 -14.33 -6.99
C PHE A 79 -8.92 -14.17 -7.78
N VAL A 80 -8.88 -14.68 -9.01
CA VAL A 80 -7.72 -14.60 -9.90
C VAL A 80 -7.42 -13.14 -10.27
N LEU A 81 -8.45 -12.34 -10.52
CA LEU A 81 -8.28 -10.91 -10.78
C LEU A 81 -7.75 -10.14 -9.57
N GLY A 82 -8.12 -10.56 -8.36
CA GLY A 82 -7.57 -9.99 -7.13
C GLY A 82 -6.07 -10.29 -6.97
N LEU A 83 -5.67 -11.53 -7.23
CA LEU A 83 -4.25 -11.91 -7.24
C LEU A 83 -3.47 -11.16 -8.33
N LEU A 84 -4.02 -11.06 -9.54
CA LEU A 84 -3.39 -10.34 -10.64
C LEU A 84 -3.27 -8.83 -10.36
N ASN A 85 -4.30 -8.22 -9.77
CA ASN A 85 -4.26 -6.82 -9.38
C ASN A 85 -3.20 -6.58 -8.30
N SER A 86 -3.11 -7.47 -7.31
CA SER A 86 -2.09 -7.38 -6.27
C SER A 86 -0.67 -7.57 -6.82
N LEU A 87 -0.47 -8.54 -7.73
CA LEU A 87 0.80 -8.75 -8.41
C LEU A 87 1.23 -7.49 -9.19
N THR A 88 0.30 -6.93 -9.96
CA THR A 88 0.55 -5.72 -10.75
C THR A 88 0.83 -4.51 -9.84
N TYR A 89 0.14 -4.42 -8.71
CA TYR A 89 0.36 -3.39 -7.69
C TYR A 89 1.77 -3.49 -7.08
N ALA A 90 2.20 -4.70 -6.71
CA ALA A 90 3.54 -4.93 -6.18
C ALA A 90 4.62 -4.55 -7.20
N LEU A 91 4.45 -4.96 -8.47
CA LEU A 91 5.36 -4.59 -9.55
C LEU A 91 5.41 -3.08 -9.80
N PHE A 92 4.27 -2.39 -9.71
CA PHE A 92 4.21 -0.93 -9.83
C PHE A 92 5.08 -0.23 -8.76
N TYR A 93 4.97 -0.65 -7.50
CA TYR A 93 5.78 -0.10 -6.41
C TYR A 93 7.26 -0.49 -6.49
N ILE A 94 7.56 -1.73 -6.91
CA ILE A 94 8.94 -2.13 -7.16
C ILE A 94 9.56 -1.32 -8.29
N GLY A 95 8.81 -1.02 -9.36
CA GLY A 95 9.25 -0.12 -10.42
C GLY A 95 9.60 1.27 -9.89
N ILE A 96 8.79 1.84 -8.99
CA ILE A 96 9.08 3.12 -8.32
C ILE A 96 10.36 3.01 -7.48
N LEU A 97 10.51 1.95 -6.68
CA LEU A 97 11.70 1.75 -5.85
C LEU A 97 12.97 1.59 -6.68
N ILE A 98 12.91 0.86 -7.80
CA ILE A 98 14.04 0.72 -8.72
C ILE A 98 14.44 2.09 -9.27
N LEU A 99 13.47 2.91 -9.70
CA LEU A 99 13.75 4.27 -10.19
C LEU A 99 14.46 5.11 -9.12
N ILE A 100 13.98 5.10 -7.88
CA ILE A 100 14.60 5.83 -6.76
C ILE A 100 16.03 5.31 -6.49
N ASN A 101 16.22 4.00 -6.47
CA ASN A 101 17.52 3.39 -6.20
C ASN A 101 18.53 3.60 -7.34
N LEU A 102 18.08 3.72 -8.60
CA LEU A 102 18.94 4.11 -9.71
C LEU A 102 19.53 5.52 -9.52
N PHE A 103 18.75 6.46 -8.98
CA PHE A 103 19.26 7.79 -8.60
C PHE A 103 20.28 7.72 -7.45
N GLN A 104 20.14 6.76 -6.54
CA GLN A 104 21.00 6.61 -5.37
C GLN A 104 22.20 5.67 -5.57
N ARG A 105 22.30 4.99 -6.72
CA ARG A 105 23.37 4.02 -7.08
C ARG A 105 23.61 2.91 -6.05
N LYS A 106 22.58 2.48 -5.31
CA LYS A 106 22.64 1.35 -4.38
C LYS A 106 21.55 0.34 -4.75
N ILE A 107 21.95 -0.91 -5.00
CA ILE A 107 21.03 -2.00 -5.36
C ILE A 107 21.27 -3.16 -4.39
N GLU A 108 20.31 -3.40 -3.51
CA GLU A 108 20.28 -4.56 -2.63
C GLU A 108 19.08 -5.43 -3.02
N TRP A 109 19.33 -6.61 -3.58
CA TRP A 109 18.27 -7.46 -4.14
C TRP A 109 17.33 -8.03 -3.07
N ASP A 110 17.85 -8.33 -1.88
CA ASP A 110 17.06 -8.86 -0.76
C ASP A 110 16.03 -7.83 -0.25
N PHE A 111 16.39 -6.54 -0.28
CA PHE A 111 15.49 -5.44 0.02
C PHE A 111 14.27 -5.45 -0.92
N PHE A 112 14.49 -5.58 -2.24
CA PHE A 112 13.39 -5.60 -3.20
C PHE A 112 12.44 -6.78 -3.01
N LEU A 113 12.95 -7.96 -2.63
CA LEU A 113 12.12 -9.14 -2.43
C LEU A 113 11.19 -9.00 -1.22
N ILE A 114 11.69 -8.46 -0.11
CA ILE A 114 10.89 -8.20 1.09
C ILE A 114 9.80 -7.16 0.80
N PHE A 115 10.17 -6.05 0.14
CA PHE A 115 9.21 -5.01 -0.23
C PHE A 115 8.18 -5.50 -1.25
N PHE A 116 8.57 -6.38 -2.17
CA PHE A 116 7.63 -6.97 -3.12
C PHE A 116 6.55 -7.78 -2.39
N LEU A 117 6.93 -8.65 -1.46
CA LEU A 117 5.99 -9.41 -0.63
C LEU A 117 5.08 -8.48 0.19
N LEU A 118 5.65 -7.44 0.80
CA LEU A 118 4.89 -6.46 1.57
C LEU A 118 3.84 -5.74 0.70
N PHE A 119 4.22 -5.25 -0.48
CA PHE A 119 3.29 -4.60 -1.40
C PHE A 119 2.27 -5.56 -1.99
N PHE A 120 2.62 -6.82 -2.21
CA PHE A 120 1.66 -7.83 -2.64
C PHE A 120 0.57 -8.05 -1.57
N ILE A 121 0.96 -8.20 -0.31
CA ILE A 121 -0.02 -8.32 0.79
C ILE A 121 -0.87 -7.04 0.89
N LEU A 122 -0.25 -5.87 0.78
CA LEU A 122 -0.95 -4.58 0.81
C LEU A 122 -1.96 -4.46 -0.35
N GLY A 123 -1.59 -4.89 -1.55
CA GLY A 123 -2.45 -4.91 -2.73
C GLY A 123 -3.66 -5.85 -2.56
N LEU A 124 -3.48 -6.98 -1.88
CA LEU A 124 -4.59 -7.87 -1.51
C LEU A 124 -5.53 -7.19 -0.52
N LEU A 125 -4.99 -6.57 0.54
CA LEU A 125 -5.77 -5.85 1.54
C LEU A 125 -6.60 -4.73 0.90
N PHE A 126 -6.01 -3.93 0.01
CA PHE A 126 -6.75 -2.88 -0.69
C PHE A 126 -7.84 -3.45 -1.59
N THR A 127 -7.56 -4.52 -2.32
CA THR A 127 -8.55 -5.16 -3.20
C THR A 127 -9.75 -5.65 -2.40
N VAL A 128 -9.52 -6.32 -1.27
CA VAL A 128 -10.59 -6.78 -0.37
C VAL A 128 -11.35 -5.61 0.25
N SER A 129 -10.63 -4.63 0.79
CA SER A 129 -11.21 -3.44 1.44
C SER A 129 -12.11 -2.66 0.48
N ILE A 130 -11.65 -2.39 -0.75
CA ILE A 130 -12.44 -1.71 -1.78
C ILE A 130 -13.69 -2.52 -2.14
N LYS A 131 -13.56 -3.84 -2.29
CA LYS A 131 -14.70 -4.71 -2.62
C LYS A 131 -15.76 -4.70 -1.52
N LEU A 132 -15.35 -4.77 -0.26
CA LEU A 132 -16.24 -4.67 0.89
C LEU A 132 -16.91 -3.29 0.95
N TRP A 133 -16.14 -2.22 0.81
CA TRP A 133 -16.65 -0.86 0.88
C TRP A 133 -17.68 -0.57 -0.22
N ARG A 134 -17.43 -1.07 -1.44
CA ARG A 134 -18.38 -0.93 -2.55
C ARG A 134 -19.70 -1.66 -2.30
N LYS A 135 -19.70 -2.80 -1.60
CA LYS A 135 -20.95 -3.50 -1.23
C LYS A 135 -21.78 -2.75 -0.18
N ILE A 136 -21.15 -1.87 0.60
CA ILE A 136 -21.84 -1.09 1.64
C ILE A 136 -22.47 0.17 1.04
N ILE A 137 -21.84 0.75 0.00
CA ILE A 137 -22.22 2.04 -0.58
C ILE A 137 -23.11 1.90 -1.84
N LEU A 138 -23.04 0.77 -2.56
CA LEU A 138 -23.86 0.45 -3.74
C LEU A 138 -24.83 -0.68 -3.42
#